data_AF-A0A7L2ZHC1-F1
#
_entry.id   AF-A0A7L2ZHC1-F1
#
_cell.length_a   1.000
_cell.length_b   1.000
_cell.length_c   1.000
_cell.angle_alpha   90.00
_cell.angle_beta   90.00
_cell.angle_gamma   90.00
#
_symmetry.space_group_name_H-M   'P 1'
#
loop_
_entity.id
_entity.type
_entity.pdbx_description
1 polymer ?
#
loop_
_entity_poly.entity_id
_entity_poly.type
_entity_poly.pdbx_seq_one_letter_code
_entity_poly.pdbx_strand_id
1 'polypeptide(L)'
;KDSPLLLQQIDALQLSLKHLKNENNLLKGAQLKMELASLAPLQVPRVARERPAEALPTQSLYRKTTQLLETLYQLSANAKVVDMRQSKSSRSYKNVPWDLGGSLAPLWGGLGVTLLCPQDDTLREMVQQQPGAGVSTTFGTFPSSSFLKAKQEQAQGAALCGRVTIPCAPGHGQAHRLLLTPDLLQHLRQHFVA
;
A
#
# COMPACT_ATOMS: atom_id res chain seq x y z
N LYS A 1 -22.90 -60.95 12.85
CA LYS A 1 -22.74 -59.51 13.18
C LYS A 1 -21.26 -59.31 13.42
N ASP A 2 -20.57 -58.60 12.54
CA ASP A 2 -19.12 -58.38 12.68
C ASP A 2 -18.83 -57.62 13.97
N SER A 3 -17.70 -57.93 14.60
CA SER A 3 -17.30 -57.33 15.88
C SER A 3 -17.08 -55.83 15.68
N PRO A 4 -17.74 -54.95 16.46
CA PRO A 4 -17.62 -53.49 16.29
C PRO A 4 -16.18 -53.00 16.50
N LEU A 5 -15.39 -53.72 17.30
CA LEU A 5 -13.97 -53.44 17.52
C LEU A 5 -13.13 -53.66 16.26
N LEU A 6 -13.47 -54.65 15.44
CA LEU A 6 -12.76 -54.94 14.18
C LEU A 6 -13.02 -53.85 13.15
N LEU A 7 -14.27 -53.36 13.04
CA LEU A 7 -14.61 -52.26 12.14
C LEU A 7 -13.84 -50.98 12.52
N GLN A 8 -13.79 -50.65 13.82
CA GLN A 8 -13.03 -49.51 14.30
C GLN A 8 -11.53 -49.64 14.02
N GLN A 9 -10.97 -50.85 14.14
CA GLN A 9 -9.57 -51.11 13.80
C GLN A 9 -9.30 -50.97 12.30
N ILE A 10 -10.20 -51.44 11.45
CA ILE A 10 -10.12 -51.28 10.00
C ILE A 10 -10.13 -49.79 9.63
N ASP A 11 -11.03 -49.01 10.22
CA ASP A 11 -11.12 -47.57 9.96
C ASP A 11 -9.84 -46.82 10.38
N ALA A 12 -9.29 -47.15 11.56
CA ALA A 12 -8.03 -46.57 12.02
C ALA A 12 -6.86 -46.91 11.08
N LEU A 13 -6.78 -48.17 10.62
CA LEU A 13 -5.76 -48.60 9.66
C LEU A 13 -5.92 -47.92 8.30
N GLN A 14 -7.15 -47.78 7.80
CA GLN A 14 -7.41 -47.04 6.57
C GLN A 14 -6.96 -45.58 6.66
N LEU A 15 -7.20 -44.93 7.80
CA LEU A 15 -6.75 -43.55 8.02
C LEU A 15 -5.21 -43.45 8.05
N SER A 16 -4.55 -44.39 8.72
CA SER A 16 -3.08 -44.46 8.75
C SER A 16 -2.48 -44.68 7.35
N LEU A 17 -3.08 -45.56 6.54
CA LEU A 17 -2.65 -45.81 5.16
C LEU A 17 -2.85 -44.58 4.27
N LYS A 18 -3.96 -43.85 4.42
CA LYS A 18 -4.18 -42.58 3.71
C LYS A 18 -3.11 -41.56 4.09
N HIS A 19 -2.77 -41.45 5.37
CA HIS A 19 -1.71 -40.55 5.84
C HIS A 19 -0.35 -40.91 5.25
N LEU A 20 0.07 -42.19 5.36
CA LEU A 20 1.33 -42.67 4.79
C LEU A 20 1.39 -42.49 3.27
N LYS A 21 0.29 -42.75 2.56
CA LYS A 21 0.20 -42.51 1.12
C LYS A 21 0.39 -41.03 0.79
N ASN A 22 -0.21 -40.14 1.57
CA ASN A 22 -0.06 -38.69 1.36
C ASN A 22 1.38 -38.24 1.61
N GLU A 23 2.02 -38.69 2.68
CA GLU A 23 3.44 -38.38 2.93
C GLU A 23 4.33 -38.91 1.82
N ASN A 24 4.09 -40.14 1.37
CA ASN A 24 4.86 -40.72 0.27
C ASN A 24 4.68 -39.92 -1.03
N ASN A 25 3.47 -39.44 -1.32
CA ASN A 25 3.20 -38.58 -2.47
C ASN A 25 3.87 -37.20 -2.33
N LEU A 26 3.92 -36.63 -1.12
CA LEU A 26 4.63 -35.38 -0.86
C LEU A 26 6.12 -35.53 -1.13
N LEU A 27 6.74 -36.59 -0.64
CA LEU A 27 8.16 -36.88 -0.82
C LEU A 27 8.49 -37.16 -2.29
N LYS A 28 7.70 -38.01 -2.96
CA LYS A 28 7.88 -38.31 -4.39
C LYS A 28 7.71 -37.07 -5.28
N GLY A 29 6.80 -36.17 -4.91
CA GLY A 29 6.55 -34.93 -5.64
C GLY A 29 7.41 -33.74 -5.20
N ALA A 30 8.32 -33.90 -4.25
CA ALA A 30 9.04 -32.78 -3.64
C ALA A 30 9.93 -32.04 -4.66
N GLN A 31 10.69 -32.78 -5.46
CA GLN A 31 11.58 -32.20 -6.48
C GLN A 31 10.79 -31.40 -7.53
N LEU A 32 9.72 -31.98 -8.08
CA LEU A 32 8.88 -31.30 -9.08
C LEU A 32 8.19 -30.05 -8.50
N LYS A 33 7.76 -30.10 -7.23
CA LYS A 33 7.21 -28.92 -6.54
C LYS A 33 8.27 -27.84 -6.35
N MET A 34 9.51 -28.22 -6.07
CA MET A 34 10.62 -27.27 -5.91
C MET A 34 10.97 -26.60 -7.24
N GLU A 35 11.05 -27.37 -8.34
CA GLU A 35 11.27 -26.82 -9.68
C GLU A 35 10.15 -25.85 -10.07
N LEU A 36 8.89 -26.20 -9.81
CA LEU A 36 7.76 -25.30 -10.07
C LEU A 36 7.78 -24.05 -9.18
N ALA A 37 8.15 -24.18 -7.90
CA ALA A 37 8.26 -23.07 -6.96
C ALA A 37 9.46 -22.14 -7.24
N SER A 38 10.46 -22.62 -7.98
CA SER A 38 11.60 -21.79 -8.42
C SER A 38 11.21 -20.78 -9.50
N LEU A 39 10.09 -21.00 -10.18
CA LEU A 39 9.56 -20.09 -11.19
C LEU A 39 8.82 -18.92 -10.54
N ALA A 40 8.90 -17.74 -11.17
CA ALA A 40 8.20 -16.55 -10.67
C ALA A 40 6.67 -16.74 -10.71
N PRO A 41 5.94 -16.37 -9.65
CA PRO A 41 4.48 -16.54 -9.61
C PRO A 41 3.80 -15.62 -10.63
N LEU A 42 2.95 -16.21 -11.47
CA LEU A 42 2.16 -15.46 -12.45
C LEU A 42 0.93 -14.87 -11.78
N GLN A 43 0.94 -13.55 -11.57
CA GLN A 43 -0.24 -12.80 -11.12
C GLN A 43 -0.88 -12.14 -12.34
N VAL A 44 -2.11 -12.56 -12.66
CA VAL A 44 -2.88 -11.94 -13.74
C VAL A 44 -3.51 -10.64 -13.25
N PRO A 45 -3.23 -9.49 -13.89
CA PRO A 45 -3.94 -8.25 -13.58
C PRO A 45 -5.45 -8.47 -13.77
N ARG A 46 -6.26 -7.99 -12.82
CA ARG A 46 -7.71 -7.99 -12.99
C ARG A 46 -8.08 -7.00 -14.08
N VAL A 47 -8.26 -7.48 -15.31
CA VAL A 47 -8.83 -6.69 -16.39
C VAL A 47 -10.31 -6.48 -16.05
N ALA A 48 -10.72 -5.22 -15.94
CA ALA A 48 -12.03 -4.84 -15.46
C ALA A 48 -13.14 -5.37 -16.38
N ARG A 49 -13.71 -6.53 -16.06
CA ARG A 49 -15.12 -6.81 -16.34
C ARG A 49 -15.91 -6.23 -15.19
N GLU A 50 -16.76 -5.28 -15.52
CA GLU A 50 -17.74 -4.59 -14.66
C GLU A 50 -18.21 -5.47 -13.50
N ARG A 51 -17.54 -5.34 -12.35
CA ARG A 51 -18.11 -5.77 -11.08
C ARG A 51 -18.53 -4.50 -10.36
N PRO A 52 -19.73 -4.49 -9.73
CA PRO A 52 -20.10 -3.39 -8.87
C PRO A 52 -19.03 -3.29 -7.80
N ALA A 53 -18.51 -2.08 -7.58
CA ALA A 53 -17.58 -1.79 -6.51
C ALA A 53 -18.20 -2.31 -5.20
N GLU A 54 -17.73 -3.47 -4.73
CA GLU A 54 -17.98 -3.92 -3.37
C GLU A 54 -17.64 -2.74 -2.47
N ALA A 55 -18.56 -2.42 -1.55
CA ALA A 55 -18.50 -1.26 -0.68
C ALA A 55 -17.29 -1.39 0.25
N LEU A 56 -16.10 -1.16 -0.28
CA LEU A 56 -14.87 -1.18 0.47
C LEU A 56 -14.91 0.05 1.38
N PRO A 57 -14.45 -0.06 2.63
CA PRO A 57 -14.25 1.09 3.52
C PRO A 57 -13.43 2.21 2.82
N THR A 58 -12.58 1.83 1.87
CA THR A 58 -11.87 2.70 0.93
C THR A 58 -12.79 3.66 0.16
N GLN A 59 -14.02 3.27 -0.22
CA GLN A 59 -14.97 4.14 -0.92
C GLN A 59 -15.52 5.25 -0.01
N SER A 60 -15.75 4.94 1.27
CA SER A 60 -16.23 5.92 2.25
C SER A 60 -15.13 6.95 2.59
N LEU A 61 -13.89 6.47 2.77
CA LEU A 61 -12.71 7.32 2.95
C LEU A 61 -12.47 8.18 1.72
N TYR A 62 -12.54 7.58 0.52
CA TYR A 62 -12.41 8.31 -0.74
C TYR A 62 -13.41 9.46 -0.84
N ARG A 63 -14.71 9.22 -0.56
CA ARG A 63 -15.73 10.28 -0.56
C ARG A 63 -15.41 11.41 0.42
N LYS A 64 -15.01 11.07 1.65
CA LYS A 64 -14.62 12.05 2.67
C LYS A 64 -13.42 12.89 2.21
N THR A 65 -12.37 12.24 1.69
CA THR A 65 -11.17 12.92 1.20
C THR A 65 -11.47 13.81 0.00
N THR A 66 -12.32 13.39 -0.95
CA THR A 66 -12.70 14.22 -2.09
C THR A 66 -13.51 15.45 -1.67
N GLN A 67 -14.42 15.31 -0.70
CA GLN A 67 -15.19 16.43 -0.17
C GLN A 67 -14.28 17.44 0.54
N LEU A 68 -13.31 16.96 1.33
CA LEU A 68 -12.33 17.83 2.00
C LEU A 68 -11.39 18.53 1.02
N LEU A 69 -10.99 17.83 -0.05
CA LEU A 69 -10.18 18.43 -1.10
C LEU A 69 -10.95 19.54 -1.82
N GLU A 70 -12.24 19.33 -2.10
CA GLU A 70 -13.10 20.34 -2.70
C GLU A 70 -13.28 21.57 -1.81
N THR A 71 -13.54 21.38 -0.51
CA THR A 71 -13.64 22.51 0.44
C THR A 71 -12.33 23.25 0.59
N LEU A 72 -11.18 22.55 0.63
CA LEU A 72 -9.86 23.17 0.62
C LEU A 72 -9.61 23.99 -0.64
N TYR A 73 -9.97 23.47 -1.82
CA TYR A 73 -9.86 24.23 -3.06
C TYR A 73 -10.71 25.50 -3.02
N GLN A 74 -11.96 25.42 -2.56
CA GLN A 74 -12.83 26.59 -2.42
C GLN A 74 -12.28 27.62 -1.44
N LEU A 75 -11.69 27.19 -0.31
CA LEU A 75 -11.06 28.10 0.65
C LEU A 75 -9.77 28.73 0.08
N SER A 76 -8.95 27.95 -0.62
CA SER A 76 -7.72 28.44 -1.25
C SER A 76 -8.00 29.46 -2.35
N ALA A 77 -9.09 29.29 -3.10
CA ALA A 77 -9.50 30.17 -4.18
C ALA A 77 -10.20 31.45 -3.67
N ASN A 78 -10.84 31.40 -2.51
CA ASN A 78 -11.60 32.52 -1.93
C ASN A 78 -10.86 33.27 -0.82
N ALA A 79 -9.53 33.19 -0.77
CA ALA A 79 -8.73 33.92 0.20
C ALA A 79 -8.85 35.45 -0.03
N LYS A 80 -9.50 36.16 0.89
CA LYS A 80 -9.68 37.61 0.83
C LYS A 80 -8.80 38.30 1.87
N VAL A 81 -8.14 39.39 1.46
CA VAL A 81 -7.46 40.31 2.37
C VAL A 81 -8.52 41.08 3.15
N VAL A 82 -8.41 41.08 4.48
CA VAL A 82 -9.33 41.84 5.33
C VAL A 82 -8.98 43.32 5.22
N ASP A 83 -9.96 44.13 4.79
CA ASP A 83 -9.78 45.57 4.69
C ASP A 83 -9.77 46.19 6.10
N MET A 84 -8.67 46.88 6.44
CA MET A 84 -8.51 47.58 7.71
C MET A 84 -9.15 48.97 7.69
N ARG A 85 -9.67 49.42 6.55
CA ARG A 85 -10.30 50.74 6.42
C ARG A 85 -11.73 50.66 6.95
N GLN A 86 -11.92 51.09 8.19
CA GLN A 86 -13.25 51.35 8.74
C GLN A 86 -13.97 52.42 7.89
N SER A 87 -14.81 52.01 6.94
CA SER A 87 -15.71 52.92 6.24
C SER A 87 -17.12 52.32 6.14
N LYS A 88 -17.98 52.85 7.02
CA LYS A 88 -19.45 52.90 6.99
C LYS A 88 -20.26 51.59 6.82
N SER A 89 -20.82 51.18 7.97
CA SER A 89 -22.19 50.70 8.18
C SER A 89 -22.59 49.29 7.71
N SER A 90 -22.44 48.31 8.59
CA SER A 90 -23.56 47.72 9.36
C SER A 90 -23.06 46.55 10.22
N ARG A 91 -23.26 46.68 11.54
CA ARG A 91 -23.01 45.74 12.65
C ARG A 91 -21.56 45.58 13.17
N SER A 92 -21.43 45.98 14.44
CA SER A 92 -20.41 45.66 15.44
C SER A 92 -18.98 46.14 15.24
N TYR A 93 -18.79 47.40 15.61
CA TYR A 93 -17.52 48.07 15.92
C TYR A 93 -17.13 47.81 17.37
N LYS A 94 -16.83 46.57 17.70
CA LYS A 94 -15.83 46.29 18.72
C LYS A 94 -15.09 45.09 18.19
N ASN A 95 -13.77 45.16 18.33
CA ASN A 95 -12.88 44.09 18.03
C ASN A 95 -12.78 43.91 16.46
N VAL A 96 -11.57 44.10 15.91
CA VAL A 96 -11.19 43.82 14.50
C VAL A 96 -9.92 42.94 14.45
N PRO A 97 -9.04 42.96 15.49
CA PRO A 97 -7.95 41.98 15.60
C PRO A 97 -8.42 40.54 15.96
N TRP A 98 -9.49 40.41 16.73
CA TRP A 98 -10.10 39.11 17.13
C TRP A 98 -10.83 38.38 15.99
N ASP A 99 -11.43 39.06 15.01
CA ASP A 99 -12.19 38.41 13.94
C ASP A 99 -11.23 37.70 12.98
N LEU A 100 -10.04 38.26 12.78
CA LEU A 100 -8.96 37.67 12.01
C LEU A 100 -8.29 36.50 12.75
N GLY A 101 -7.83 36.72 13.99
CA GLY A 101 -7.11 35.69 14.75
C GLY A 101 -8.02 34.60 15.32
N GLY A 102 -9.21 34.97 15.77
CA GLY A 102 -10.18 34.09 16.44
C GLY A 102 -11.09 33.32 15.49
N SER A 103 -11.28 33.75 14.24
CA SER A 103 -12.00 32.96 13.23
C SER A 103 -11.07 32.03 12.46
N LEU A 104 -9.84 32.46 12.14
CA LEU A 104 -8.89 31.64 11.40
C LEU A 104 -8.23 30.55 12.26
N ALA A 105 -7.94 30.79 13.54
CA ALA A 105 -7.31 29.79 14.41
C ALA A 105 -8.16 28.51 14.63
N PRO A 106 -9.46 28.58 14.97
CA PRO A 106 -10.29 27.37 15.09
C PRO A 106 -10.58 26.73 13.73
N LEU A 107 -10.57 27.51 12.65
CA LEU A 107 -10.75 26.99 11.30
C LEU A 107 -9.50 26.21 10.86
N TRP A 108 -8.29 26.75 11.03
CA TRP A 108 -7.04 26.03 10.79
C TRP A 108 -6.81 24.87 11.74
N GLY A 109 -7.16 25.01 13.03
CA GLY A 109 -7.10 23.91 14.01
C GLY A 109 -8.10 22.79 13.69
N GLY A 110 -9.33 23.16 13.33
CA GLY A 110 -10.37 22.23 12.91
C GLY A 110 -10.05 21.54 11.59
N LEU A 111 -9.52 22.27 10.59
CA LEU A 111 -9.04 21.68 9.35
C LEU A 111 -7.81 20.80 9.57
N GLY A 112 -6.88 21.19 10.44
CA GLY A 112 -5.71 20.37 10.79
C GLY A 112 -6.09 19.03 11.39
N VAL A 113 -7.00 19.02 12.37
CA VAL A 113 -7.54 17.78 12.96
C VAL A 113 -8.35 16.98 11.92
N THR A 114 -9.11 17.65 11.07
CA THR A 114 -9.91 17.03 10.00
C THR A 114 -9.04 16.52 8.84
N LEU A 115 -7.79 16.96 8.70
CA LEU A 115 -6.83 16.48 7.71
C LEU A 115 -5.98 15.32 8.23
N LEU A 116 -5.56 15.39 9.49
CA LEU A 116 -4.75 14.36 10.13
C LEU A 116 -5.54 13.06 10.32
N CYS A 117 -6.80 13.14 10.74
CA CYS A 117 -7.63 11.96 11.01
C CYS A 117 -7.84 11.09 9.74
N PRO A 118 -8.21 11.64 8.56
CA PRO A 118 -8.22 10.87 7.31
C PRO A 118 -6.84 10.37 6.87
N GLN A 119 -5.75 11.07 7.18
CA GLN A 119 -4.41 10.60 6.85
C GLN A 119 -4.05 9.33 7.64
N ASP A 120 -4.37 9.31 8.93
CA ASP A 120 -4.19 8.12 9.78
C ASP A 120 -5.13 6.99 9.39
N ASP A 121 -6.40 7.30 9.08
CA ASP A 121 -7.38 6.31 8.62
C ASP A 121 -7.01 5.71 7.27
N THR A 122 -6.50 6.52 6.34
CA THR A 122 -6.02 6.03 5.04
C THR A 122 -4.78 5.16 5.20
N LEU A 123 -3.84 5.53 6.08
CA LEU A 123 -2.69 4.69 6.40
C LEU A 123 -3.13 3.34 6.97
N ARG A 124 -4.06 3.35 7.94
CA ARG A 124 -4.61 2.13 8.54
C ARG A 124 -5.30 1.24 7.51
N GLU A 125 -6.13 1.83 6.66
CA GLU A 125 -6.82 1.11 5.59
C GLU A 125 -5.82 0.49 4.61
N MET A 126 -4.79 1.23 4.18
CA MET A 126 -3.74 0.70 3.31
C MET A 126 -3.01 -0.51 3.93
N VAL A 127 -2.74 -0.45 5.24
CA VAL A 127 -2.09 -1.54 5.97
C VAL A 127 -2.99 -2.78 6.03
N GLN A 128 -4.30 -2.61 6.15
CA GLN A 128 -5.26 -3.72 6.17
C GLN A 128 -5.44 -4.36 4.79
N GLN A 129 -5.38 -3.57 3.71
CA GLN A 129 -5.52 -4.06 2.33
C GLN A 129 -4.29 -4.83 1.83
N GLN A 130 -3.10 -4.55 2.38
CA GLN A 130 -1.86 -5.20 1.95
C GLN A 130 -1.44 -6.33 2.90
N PRO A 131 -1.43 -7.60 2.43
CA PRO A 131 -0.95 -8.72 3.23
C PRO A 131 0.49 -8.48 3.70
N GLY A 132 0.73 -8.59 5.01
CA GLY A 132 2.06 -8.41 5.61
C GLY A 132 2.52 -6.96 5.83
N ALA A 133 1.68 -5.97 5.50
CA ALA A 133 2.00 -4.55 5.76
C ALA A 133 1.86 -4.14 7.23
N GLY A 134 1.16 -4.93 8.05
CA GLY A 134 0.88 -4.63 9.45
C GLY A 134 1.60 -5.55 10.43
N VAL A 135 1.82 -5.06 11.65
CA VAL A 135 2.31 -5.86 12.78
C VAL A 135 1.12 -6.45 13.54
N SER A 136 1.16 -7.75 13.84
CA SER A 136 0.12 -8.42 14.65
C SER A 136 0.18 -7.92 16.09
N THR A 137 -0.77 -7.08 16.48
CA THR A 137 -0.90 -6.58 17.86
C THR A 137 -2.34 -6.69 18.33
N THR A 138 -2.54 -6.83 19.64
CA THR A 138 -3.87 -6.95 20.27
C THR A 138 -4.59 -5.60 20.43
N PHE A 139 -3.87 -4.48 20.29
CA PHE A 139 -4.40 -3.14 20.60
C PHE A 139 -4.80 -2.34 19.36
N GLY A 140 -4.40 -2.75 18.16
CA GLY A 140 -4.79 -2.05 16.93
C GLY A 140 -3.95 -2.42 15.71
N THR A 141 -4.22 -1.72 14.61
CA THR A 141 -3.46 -1.84 13.36
C THR A 141 -2.28 -0.87 13.37
N PHE A 142 -1.07 -1.40 13.31
CA PHE A 142 0.16 -0.63 13.19
C PHE A 142 0.92 -1.03 11.92
N PRO A 143 1.45 -0.07 11.15
CA PRO A 143 2.27 -0.36 9.97
C PRO A 143 3.60 -1.02 10.38
N SER A 144 4.08 -1.94 9.54
CA SER A 144 5.42 -2.50 9.69
C SER A 144 6.49 -1.50 9.24
N SER A 145 7.69 -1.61 9.81
CA SER A 145 8.81 -0.73 9.46
C SER A 145 9.26 -0.90 8.00
N SER A 146 9.19 -2.13 7.47
CA SER A 146 9.46 -2.42 6.06
C SER A 146 8.43 -1.77 5.14
N PHE A 147 7.15 -1.78 5.51
CA PHE A 147 6.10 -1.12 4.73
C PHE A 147 6.32 0.39 4.64
N LEU A 148 6.64 1.05 5.76
CA LEU A 148 6.91 2.50 5.76
C LEU A 148 8.13 2.85 4.90
N LYS A 149 9.21 2.07 4.99
CA LYS A 149 10.41 2.25 4.15
C LYS A 149 10.08 2.08 2.67
N ALA A 150 9.37 1.01 2.31
CA ALA A 150 8.96 0.76 0.94
C ALA A 150 8.06 1.89 0.38
N LYS A 151 7.16 2.46 1.21
CA LYS A 151 6.34 3.62 0.82
C LYS A 151 7.17 4.88 0.61
N GLN A 152 8.17 5.11 1.45
CA GLN A 152 9.10 6.22 1.27
C GLN A 152 9.92 6.07 -0.02
N GLU A 153 10.44 4.88 -0.30
CA GLU A 153 11.17 4.58 -1.54
C GLU A 153 10.25 4.71 -2.77
N GLN A 154 9.00 4.29 -2.66
CA GLN A 154 7.99 4.49 -3.71
C GLN A 154 7.77 5.97 -4.04
N ALA A 155 7.76 6.84 -3.02
CA ALA A 155 7.61 8.29 -3.20
C ALA A 155 8.88 8.95 -3.78
N GLN A 156 10.06 8.46 -3.41
CA GLN A 156 11.36 8.95 -3.91
C GLN A 156 11.67 8.45 -5.34
N GLY A 157 11.04 7.35 -5.76
CA GLY A 157 11.27 6.72 -7.06
C GLY A 157 12.52 5.84 -7.08
N ALA A 158 12.81 5.23 -8.23
CA ALA A 158 13.95 4.33 -8.38
C ALA A 158 15.28 5.08 -8.21
N ALA A 159 16.07 4.68 -7.21
CA ALA A 159 17.40 5.24 -6.98
C ALA A 159 18.39 4.80 -8.08
N LEU A 160 19.28 5.71 -8.50
CA LEU A 160 20.33 5.41 -9.46
C LEU A 160 21.43 4.60 -8.77
N CYS A 161 21.53 3.30 -9.08
CA CYS A 161 22.55 2.42 -8.52
C CYS A 161 23.94 2.57 -9.17
N GLY A 162 24.01 2.99 -10.44
CA GLY A 162 25.28 3.11 -11.15
C GLY A 162 25.15 3.42 -12.65
N ARG A 163 26.29 3.39 -13.36
CA ARG A 163 26.38 3.62 -14.80
C ARG A 163 27.30 2.59 -15.44
N VAL A 164 26.80 1.94 -16.49
CA VAL A 164 27.60 1.06 -17.36
C VAL A 164 27.81 1.79 -18.69
N THR A 165 29.03 1.77 -19.20
CA THR A 165 29.37 2.39 -20.49
C THR A 165 29.79 1.31 -21.45
N ILE A 166 29.14 1.30 -22.61
CA ILE A 166 29.42 0.36 -23.71
C ILE A 166 30.14 1.16 -24.79
N PRO A 167 31.24 0.63 -25.38
CA PRO A 167 31.92 1.31 -26.47
C PRO A 167 31.01 1.41 -27.69
N CYS A 168 30.85 2.62 -28.22
CA CYS A 168 30.02 2.93 -29.39
C CYS A 168 30.81 3.78 -30.39
N ALA A 169 30.44 3.70 -31.67
CA ALA A 169 30.98 4.56 -32.71
C ALA A 169 30.70 6.05 -32.42
N PRO A 170 31.58 6.97 -32.84
CA PRO A 170 31.38 8.41 -32.63
C PRO A 170 30.03 8.87 -33.22
N GLY A 171 29.29 9.68 -32.46
CA GLY A 171 27.96 10.17 -32.83
C GLY A 171 26.78 9.26 -32.45
N HIS A 172 27.02 8.03 -31.98
CA HIS A 172 25.96 7.06 -31.65
C HIS A 172 25.74 6.87 -30.14
N GLY A 173 26.20 7.81 -29.31
CA GLY A 173 26.03 7.73 -27.86
C GLY A 173 24.55 7.89 -27.46
N GLN A 174 23.96 6.84 -26.90
CA GLN A 174 22.61 6.89 -26.30
C GLN A 174 22.66 6.60 -24.81
N ALA A 175 21.97 7.42 -24.03
CA ALA A 175 21.80 7.23 -22.60
C ALA A 175 20.44 6.55 -22.33
N HIS A 176 20.47 5.31 -21.85
CA HIS A 176 19.26 4.59 -21.46
C HIS A 176 19.15 4.49 -19.95
N ARG A 177 17.95 4.75 -19.42
CA ARG A 177 17.61 4.50 -18.02
C ARG A 177 16.95 3.14 -17.91
N LEU A 178 17.65 2.18 -17.32
CA LEU A 178 17.18 0.82 -17.13
C LEU A 178 16.72 0.64 -15.67
N LEU A 179 15.53 0.08 -15.48
CA LEU A 179 15.04 -0.36 -14.17
C LEU A 179 15.27 -1.86 -14.07
N LEU A 180 16.09 -2.27 -13.11
CA LEU A 180 16.46 -3.66 -12.88
C LEU A 180 16.00 -4.08 -11.48
N THR A 181 15.48 -5.30 -11.37
CA THR A 181 15.28 -5.94 -10.07
C THR A 181 16.63 -6.36 -9.48
N PRO A 182 16.74 -6.51 -8.15
CA PRO A 182 17.98 -6.94 -7.50
C PRO A 182 18.55 -8.25 -8.09
N ASP A 183 17.69 -9.21 -8.43
CA ASP A 183 18.10 -10.50 -9.00
C ASP A 183 18.74 -10.34 -10.39
N LEU A 184 18.13 -9.53 -11.25
CA LEU A 184 18.68 -9.23 -12.58
C LEU A 184 19.99 -8.44 -12.48
N LEU A 185 20.09 -7.54 -11.51
CA LEU A 185 21.33 -6.81 -11.25
C LEU A 185 22.46 -7.75 -10.79
N GLN A 186 22.16 -8.74 -9.95
CA GLN A 186 23.13 -9.74 -9.51
C GLN A 186 23.58 -10.64 -10.67
N HIS A 187 22.66 -11.09 -11.52
CA HIS A 187 23.01 -11.84 -12.74
C HIS A 187 23.88 -10.99 -13.68
N LEU A 188 23.50 -9.74 -13.93
CA LEU A 188 24.30 -8.82 -14.74
C LEU A 188 25.71 -8.68 -14.18
N ARG A 189 25.85 -8.50 -12.86
CA ARG A 189 27.16 -8.42 -12.21
C ARG A 189 27.98 -9.69 -12.42
N GLN A 190 27.38 -10.88 -12.31
CA GLN A 190 28.09 -12.15 -12.56
C GLN A 190 28.61 -12.28 -13.98
N HIS A 191 27.94 -11.67 -14.97
CA HIS A 191 28.42 -11.68 -16.35
C HIS A 191 29.57 -10.69 -16.61
N PHE A 192 29.69 -9.62 -15.82
CA PHE A 192 30.75 -8.62 -15.97
C PHE A 192 31.96 -8.85 -15.05
N VAL A 193 31.80 -9.62 -13.98
CA VAL A 193 32.89 -10.03 -13.09
C VAL A 193 33.37 -11.41 -13.52
N ALA A 194 34.39 -11.45 -14.40
CA ALA A 194 35.16 -12.65 -14.72
C ALA A 194 36.23 -12.90 -13.66
#